data_AF-A0AAV7G604-F1
#
_entry.id   AF-A0AAV7G604-F1
#
_cell.length_a   1.000
_cell.length_b   1.000
_cell.length_c   1.000
_cell.angle_alpha   90.00
_cell.angle_beta   90.00
_cell.angle_gamma   90.00
#
_symmetry.space_group_name_H-M   'P 1'
#
loop_
_entity.id
_entity.type
_entity.pdbx_description
1 polymer ?
#
loop_
_entity_poly.entity_id
_entity_poly.type
_entity_poly.pdbx_seq_one_letter_code
_entity_poly.pdbx_strand_id
1 'polypeptide(L)'
;MDEQSRPHFARWDDHIMYSEKEVIELFDKLDDVQIKYFYEETQRVFDDNDIRQWPISPVVDAPTQKNSFDCGMFVCKYMEAVVQPQGVIWEDLKTWQDSMSKFRVEFAFALFCNTLR
;
A
#
# COMPACT_ATOMS: atom_id res chain seq x y z
N MET A 1 -0.85 -24.93 -21.41
CA MET A 1 0.10 -24.89 -20.28
C MET A 1 -0.32 -23.70 -19.46
N ASP A 2 -0.88 -23.97 -18.29
CA ASP A 2 -1.42 -22.96 -17.39
C ASP A 2 -0.29 -22.10 -16.81
N GLU A 3 -0.45 -20.79 -16.96
CA GLU A 3 0.41 -19.77 -16.36
C GLU A 3 -0.04 -19.58 -14.90
N GLN A 4 0.33 -20.55 -14.06
CA GLN A 4 0.00 -20.53 -12.65
C GLN A 4 1.16 -19.91 -11.86
N SER A 5 0.81 -18.84 -11.15
CA SER A 5 1.49 -18.27 -9.98
C SER A 5 2.89 -17.69 -10.18
N ARG A 6 2.95 -16.41 -10.55
CA ARG A 6 4.02 -15.53 -10.02
C ARG A 6 3.47 -14.85 -8.77
N PRO A 7 4.23 -14.74 -7.67
CA PRO A 7 3.71 -14.16 -6.45
C PRO A 7 3.49 -12.66 -6.68
N HIS A 8 2.28 -12.20 -6.37
CA HIS A 8 1.88 -10.79 -6.40
C HIS A 8 2.64 -10.05 -5.29
N PHE A 9 3.73 -9.36 -5.63
CA PHE A 9 4.56 -8.66 -4.64
C PHE A 9 4.27 -7.15 -4.65
N ALA A 10 3.76 -6.66 -3.52
CA ALA A 10 3.79 -5.24 -3.16
C ALA A 10 4.89 -5.03 -2.12
N ARG A 11 5.86 -4.14 -2.40
CA ARG A 11 6.92 -3.72 -1.45
C ARG A 11 6.60 -2.31 -0.94
N TRP A 12 7.01 -1.97 0.29
CA TRP A 12 6.54 -0.78 0.98
C TRP A 12 7.69 -0.04 1.66
N ASP A 13 7.87 1.22 1.28
CA ASP A 13 8.64 2.24 1.99
C ASP A 13 7.76 3.50 2.03
N ASP A 14 7.50 4.04 3.22
CA ASP A 14 6.83 5.31 3.49
C ASP A 14 5.64 5.69 2.58
N HIS A 15 4.51 4.97 2.67
CA HIS A 15 3.21 5.32 2.05
C HIS A 15 3.15 5.21 0.52
N ILE A 16 4.12 4.50 -0.07
CA ILE A 16 4.21 4.27 -1.51
C ILE A 16 3.78 2.86 -1.85
N MET A 17 2.94 2.73 -2.86
CA MET A 17 2.45 1.44 -3.31
C MET A 17 2.71 1.19 -4.78
N TYR A 18 3.12 -0.03 -5.07
CA TYR A 18 3.27 -0.54 -6.42
C TYR A 18 2.03 -1.34 -6.80
N SER A 19 1.43 -1.03 -7.95
CA SER A 19 0.38 -1.85 -8.54
C SER A 19 0.90 -2.57 -9.78
N GLU A 20 0.24 -3.68 -10.17
CA GLU A 20 0.50 -4.42 -11.42
C GLU A 20 0.39 -3.56 -12.69
N LYS A 21 -0.08 -2.32 -12.57
CA LYS A 21 -0.23 -1.35 -13.66
C LYS A 21 1.08 -0.63 -14.01
N GLU A 22 2.21 -0.99 -13.40
CA GLU A 22 3.48 -0.27 -13.52
C GLU A 22 3.33 1.21 -13.11
N VAL A 23 2.57 1.45 -12.03
CA VAL A 23 2.31 2.79 -11.47
C VAL A 23 2.70 2.80 -10.00
N ILE A 24 3.30 3.91 -9.57
CA ILE A 24 3.59 4.22 -8.18
C ILE A 24 2.43 5.06 -7.63
N GLU A 25 1.58 4.46 -6.80
CA GLU A 25 0.48 5.15 -6.14
C GLU A 25 0.96 5.76 -4.81
N LEU A 26 0.78 7.09 -4.67
CA LEU A 26 1.17 7.82 -3.46
C LEU A 26 -0.04 8.14 -2.60
N PHE A 27 -0.04 7.64 -1.37
CA PHE A 27 -1.10 7.89 -0.37
C PHE A 27 -0.78 9.06 0.56
N ASP A 28 0.44 9.59 0.49
CA ASP A 28 0.86 10.79 1.19
C ASP A 28 1.71 11.68 0.25
N LYS A 29 1.88 12.94 0.64
CA LYS A 29 2.74 13.88 -0.06
C LYS A 29 4.19 13.53 0.22
N LEU A 30 4.91 13.17 -0.83
CA LEU A 30 6.36 13.06 -0.81
C LEU A 30 6.99 14.27 -1.47
N ASP A 31 8.08 14.76 -0.90
CA ASP A 31 8.93 15.74 -1.56
C ASP A 31 9.96 15.06 -2.49
N ASP A 32 10.67 15.87 -3.28
CA ASP A 32 11.67 15.40 -4.23
C ASP A 32 12.81 14.62 -3.56
N VAL A 33 13.11 14.92 -2.30
CA VAL A 33 14.17 14.24 -1.53
C VAL A 33 13.71 12.84 -1.16
N GLN A 34 12.48 12.69 -0.66
CA GLN A 34 11.88 11.40 -0.33
C GLN A 34 11.71 10.52 -1.58
N ILE A 35 11.28 11.10 -2.71
CA ILE A 35 11.17 10.38 -3.99
C ILE A 35 12.55 9.87 -4.44
N LYS A 36 13.58 10.71 -4.30
CA LYS A 36 14.96 10.32 -4.64
C LYS A 36 15.43 9.16 -3.75
N TYR A 37 15.26 9.24 -2.43
CA TYR A 37 15.65 8.17 -1.51
C TYR A 37 14.93 6.87 -1.82
N PHE A 38 13.62 6.95 -2.08
CA PHE A 38 12.83 5.81 -2.50
C PHE A 38 13.42 5.12 -3.73
N TYR A 39 13.77 5.88 -4.78
CA TYR A 39 14.39 5.32 -5.97
C TYR A 39 15.77 4.70 -5.73
N GLU A 40 16.57 5.28 -4.82
CA GLU A 40 17.87 4.73 -4.45
C GLU A 40 17.72 3.41 -3.68
N GLU A 41 16.78 3.32 -2.74
CA GLU A 41 16.53 2.11 -1.96
C GLU A 41 15.98 0.96 -2.81
N THR A 42 15.14 1.30 -3.77
CA THR A 42 14.42 0.32 -4.60
C THR A 42 15.18 -0.02 -5.88
N GLN A 43 16.38 0.54 -6.05
CA GLN A 43 17.26 0.24 -7.17
C GLN A 43 17.60 -1.26 -7.14
N ARG A 44 17.19 -2.00 -8.19
CA ARG A 44 17.36 -3.47 -8.37
C ARG A 44 16.40 -4.35 -7.57
N VAL A 45 15.27 -3.82 -7.10
CA VAL A 45 14.22 -4.69 -6.51
C VAL A 45 13.54 -5.56 -7.56
N PHE A 46 13.44 -5.05 -8.78
CA PHE A 46 12.87 -5.75 -9.92
C PHE A 46 13.97 -5.91 -10.96
N ASP A 47 14.45 -7.16 -11.14
CA ASP A 47 15.58 -7.47 -12.02
C ASP A 47 15.33 -7.06 -13.49
N ASP A 48 14.05 -7.07 -13.89
CA ASP A 48 13.62 -6.82 -15.28
C ASP A 48 12.98 -5.44 -15.49
N ASN A 49 12.71 -4.67 -14.42
CA ASN A 49 11.92 -3.42 -14.52
C ASN A 49 12.48 -2.29 -13.65
N ASP A 50 12.79 -1.17 -14.29
CA ASP A 50 13.23 0.05 -13.60
C ASP A 50 12.02 0.88 -13.16
N ILE A 51 11.69 0.82 -11.87
CA ILE A 51 10.53 1.54 -11.31
C ILE A 51 10.61 3.07 -11.49
N ARG A 52 11.79 3.62 -11.81
CA ARG A 52 11.94 5.05 -12.13
C ARG A 52 11.22 5.43 -13.43
N GLN A 53 10.88 4.44 -14.25
CA GLN A 53 10.08 4.62 -15.46
C GLN A 53 8.58 4.62 -15.18
N TRP A 54 8.16 4.19 -14.00
CA TRP A 54 6.75 4.10 -13.64
C TRP A 54 6.22 5.50 -13.28
N PRO A 55 5.07 5.92 -13.83
CA PRO A 55 4.46 7.17 -13.44
C PRO A 55 4.11 7.16 -11.96
N ILE A 56 4.39 8.29 -11.30
CA ILE A 56 3.90 8.58 -9.96
C ILE A 56 2.49 9.15 -10.08
N SER A 57 1.53 8.51 -9.41
CA SER A 57 0.14 8.94 -9.36
C SER A 57 -0.27 9.20 -7.90
N PRO A 58 -0.41 10.48 -7.50
CA PRO A 58 -1.03 10.81 -6.21
C PRO A 58 -2.44 10.25 -6.16
N VAL A 59 -2.76 9.52 -5.09
CA VAL A 59 -4.12 9.05 -4.85
C VAL A 59 -4.92 10.22 -4.31
N VAL A 60 -5.81 10.73 -5.16
CA VAL A 60 -6.73 11.79 -4.77
C VAL A 60 -7.83 11.19 -3.89
N ASP A 61 -8.18 11.91 -2.84
CA ASP A 61 -9.30 11.57 -1.97
C ASP A 61 -9.18 10.23 -1.20
N ALA A 62 -7.98 9.72 -0.99
CA ALA A 62 -7.78 8.64 -0.03
C ALA A 62 -8.27 9.02 1.39
N PRO A 63 -8.80 8.06 2.18
CA PRO A 63 -9.09 8.27 3.61
C PRO A 63 -7.84 8.74 4.35
N THR A 64 -7.92 9.76 5.21
CA THR A 64 -6.74 10.28 5.92
C THR A 64 -6.78 9.95 7.41
N GLN A 65 -5.61 9.64 7.96
CA GLN A 65 -5.43 9.45 9.40
C GLN A 65 -5.58 10.80 10.12
N LYS A 66 -6.22 10.76 11.30
CA LYS A 66 -6.45 11.96 12.13
C LYS A 66 -5.71 11.93 13.48
N ASN A 67 -5.10 10.81 13.84
CA ASN A 67 -4.31 10.65 15.06
C ASN A 67 -2.82 10.43 14.76
N SER A 68 -1.98 10.18 15.77
CA SER A 68 -0.53 10.03 15.60
C SER A 68 -0.02 8.58 15.56
N PHE A 69 -0.90 7.57 15.61
CA PHE A 69 -0.49 6.18 15.87
C PHE A 69 -1.11 5.13 14.92
N ASP A 70 -2.04 5.51 14.03
CA ASP A 70 -2.70 4.58 13.10
C ASP A 70 -2.05 4.51 11.72
N CYS A 71 -0.88 5.11 11.50
CA CYS A 71 -0.25 5.17 10.16
C CYS A 71 -0.02 3.79 9.58
N GLY A 72 0.51 2.86 10.37
CA GLY A 72 0.67 1.47 9.97
C GLY A 72 -0.65 0.78 9.64
N MET A 73 -1.74 1.11 10.34
CA MET A 73 -3.06 0.53 10.06
C MET A 73 -3.68 1.08 8.77
N PHE A 74 -3.52 2.38 8.51
CA PHE A 74 -3.95 2.97 7.24
C PHE A 74 -3.19 2.35 6.07
N VAL A 75 -1.87 2.17 6.20
CA VAL A 75 -1.05 1.46 5.21
C VAL A 75 -1.59 0.05 4.94
N CYS A 76 -1.89 -0.74 5.98
CA CYS A 76 -2.49 -2.07 5.82
C CYS A 76 -3.88 -2.03 5.14
N LYS A 77 -4.71 -1.01 5.42
CA LYS A 77 -6.03 -0.89 4.79
C LYS A 77 -5.93 -0.42 3.33
N TYR A 78 -4.98 0.45 2.99
CA TYR A 78 -4.71 0.79 1.59
C TYR A 78 -4.29 -0.46 0.81
N MET A 79 -3.35 -1.25 1.34
CA MET A 79 -2.95 -2.55 0.78
C MET A 79 -4.14 -3.47 0.54
N GLU A 80 -5.01 -3.62 1.56
CA GLU A 80 -6.17 -4.51 1.45
C GLU A 80 -7.15 -4.04 0.36
N ALA A 81 -7.32 -2.73 0.20
CA ALA A 81 -8.25 -2.15 -0.78
C ALA A 81 -7.72 -2.32 -2.21
N VAL A 82 -6.45 -2.00 -2.45
CA VAL A 82 -5.90 -1.88 -3.81
C VAL A 82 -5.67 -3.21 -4.52
N VAL A 83 -5.52 -4.30 -3.75
CA VAL A 83 -5.36 -5.66 -4.29
C VAL A 83 -6.71 -6.27 -4.66
N GLN A 84 -7.83 -5.58 -4.39
CA GLN A 84 -9.16 -6.05 -4.76
C GLN A 84 -9.34 -5.99 -6.29
N PRO A 85 -9.84 -7.07 -6.94
CA PRO A 85 -9.99 -7.13 -8.40
C PRO A 85 -10.90 -6.03 -8.99
N GLN A 86 -11.92 -5.62 -8.23
CA GLN A 86 -12.91 -4.62 -8.62
C GLN A 86 -12.40 -3.16 -8.55
N GLY A 87 -11.15 -2.94 -8.13
CA GLY A 87 -10.61 -1.60 -7.89
C GLY A 87 -11.21 -0.93 -6.65
N VAL A 88 -10.77 0.30 -6.37
CA VAL A 88 -11.12 1.03 -5.14
C VAL A 88 -11.88 2.31 -5.45
N ILE A 89 -12.97 2.53 -4.73
CA ILE A 89 -13.68 3.81 -4.67
C ILE A 89 -13.33 4.46 -3.33
N TRP A 90 -12.34 5.37 -3.34
CA TRP A 90 -11.80 5.96 -2.11
C TRP A 90 -12.81 6.78 -1.31
N GLU A 91 -13.80 7.36 -1.97
CA GLU A 91 -14.87 8.14 -1.34
C GLU A 91 -15.74 7.32 -0.38
N ASP A 92 -15.98 6.05 -0.69
CA ASP A 92 -16.79 5.17 0.15
C ASP A 92 -16.06 4.78 1.45
N LEU A 93 -14.77 5.09 1.55
CA LEU A 93 -13.86 4.62 2.59
C LEU A 93 -13.45 5.73 3.57
N LYS A 94 -13.96 6.96 3.42
CA LYS A 94 -13.56 8.14 4.21
C LYS A 94 -13.78 8.00 5.73
N THR A 95 -14.61 7.04 6.16
CA THR A 95 -14.94 6.77 7.57
C THR A 95 -14.01 5.74 8.25
N TRP A 96 -12.94 5.31 7.58
CA TRP A 96 -11.99 4.33 8.13
C TRP A 96 -11.48 4.65 9.53
N GLN A 97 -11.15 5.92 9.79
CA GLN A 97 -10.64 6.34 11.09
C GLN A 97 -11.57 5.97 12.24
N ASP A 98 -12.89 6.01 12.02
CA ASP A 98 -13.92 5.73 13.04
C ASP A 98 -13.95 4.24 13.42
N SER A 99 -13.48 3.37 12.52
CA SER A 99 -13.42 1.92 12.71
C SER A 99 -12.02 1.38 13.04
N MET A 100 -11.01 2.24 13.18
CA MET A 100 -9.62 1.80 13.38
C MET A 100 -9.41 0.99 14.66
N SER A 101 -10.18 1.25 15.72
CA SER A 101 -10.11 0.43 16.94
C SER A 101 -10.47 -1.03 16.68
N LYS A 102 -11.50 -1.26 15.87
CA LYS A 102 -11.92 -2.61 15.45
C LYS A 102 -10.87 -3.24 14.53
N PHE A 103 -10.40 -2.51 13.53
CA PHE A 103 -9.38 -3.03 12.60
C PHE A 103 -8.09 -3.42 13.30
N ARG A 104 -7.62 -2.65 14.30
CA ARG A 104 -6.44 -3.03 15.10
C ARG A 104 -6.63 -4.38 15.79
N VAL A 105 -7.80 -4.62 16.38
CA VAL A 105 -8.10 -5.89 17.08
C VAL A 105 -8.18 -7.04 16.09
N GLU A 106 -8.87 -6.85 14.96
CA GLU A 106 -8.99 -7.87 13.91
C GLU A 106 -7.62 -8.22 13.31
N PHE A 107 -6.80 -7.21 13.03
CA PHE A 107 -5.45 -7.38 12.51
C PHE A 107 -4.55 -8.14 13.50
N ALA A 108 -4.54 -7.74 14.78
CA ALA A 108 -3.77 -8.42 15.81
C ALA A 108 -4.22 -9.88 16.00
N PHE A 109 -5.52 -10.14 15.99
CA PHE A 109 -6.08 -11.48 16.09
C PHE A 109 -5.67 -12.34 14.89
N ALA A 110 -5.75 -11.80 13.67
CA ALA A 110 -5.33 -12.51 12.46
C ALA A 110 -3.85 -12.86 12.49
N LEU A 111 -2.97 -11.93 12.91
CA LEU A 111 -1.55 -12.21 13.09
C LEU A 111 -1.31 -13.33 14.11
N PHE A 112 -1.98 -13.25 15.26
CA PHE A 112 -1.85 -14.24 16.33
C PHE A 112 -2.26 -15.65 15.86
N CYS A 113 -3.43 -15.77 15.22
CA CYS A 113 -3.94 -17.05 14.73
C CYS A 113 -3.10 -17.64 13.59
N ASN A 114 -2.48 -16.81 12.74
CA ASN A 114 -1.62 -17.29 11.66
C ASN A 114 -0.22 -17.69 12.14
N THR A 115 0.22 -17.19 13.30
CA THR A 115 1.56 -17.48 13.86
C THR A 115 1.57 -18.76 14.70
N LEU A 116 0.44 -19.16 15.29
CA LEU A 116 0.32 -20.38 16.11
C LEU A 116 0.03 -21.67 15.32
N ARG A 117 0.41 -21.72 14.05
CA ARG A 117 0.27 -22.92 13.21
C ARG A 117 1.36 -23.95 13.49
#